data_AF-A0A078L070-F1
#
_entry.id   AF-A0A078L070-F1
#
_cell.length_a   1.000
_cell.length_b   1.000
_cell.length_c   1.000
_cell.angle_alpha   90.00
_cell.angle_beta   90.00
_cell.angle_gamma   90.00
#
_symmetry.space_group_name_H-M   'P 1'
#
loop_
_entity.id
_entity.type
_entity.pdbx_description
1 polymer ?
#
loop_
_entity_poly.entity_id
_entity_poly.type
_entity_poly.pdbx_seq_one_letter_code
_entity_poly.pdbx_strand_id
1 'polypeptide(L)'
;MFQREEPNPFIERLRECFYTTLLEMALAEEDINIARFEGYILSFIKQIILNGLNSSKNIDHGIRLFPGLVIDDGNCPGIYLAFFQGLKQINGRFRLLGAEHDLTMSELPQALNESIEQLASRLMANDVFQFMLPQLMEITGLTEAKRPLDSQGITKELIRETFYDEMVTQTFDAMSLGLITGDDLEGQESFIYFALSSLTIVAAIINSRHQPGIEVLNQKLVTLENCPQDDNFPIFVSIILEAKILMQALYDKDNNISPEDLLALKTLLVSYANEHAKEQEYSENISTCAKAINKMSIKISQSPMFKQMISSVIEIAKPTVTQTCS
;
A
#
# COMPACT_ATOMS: atom_id res chain seq x y z
N MET A 1 -14.54 -20.46 -28.36
CA MET A 1 -14.91 -19.97 -27.01
C MET A 1 -13.72 -20.31 -26.13
N PHE A 2 -12.81 -19.35 -25.90
CA PHE A 2 -11.66 -19.57 -25.01
C PHE A 2 -12.16 -19.43 -23.58
N GLN A 3 -12.20 -20.54 -22.84
CA GLN A 3 -12.38 -20.48 -21.39
C GLN A 3 -11.17 -19.72 -20.83
N ARG A 4 -11.41 -18.58 -20.17
CA ARG A 4 -10.40 -17.95 -19.33
C ARG A 4 -10.15 -18.90 -18.18
N GLU A 5 -8.98 -19.54 -18.17
CA GLU A 5 -8.49 -20.25 -16.99
C GLU A 5 -8.41 -19.23 -15.84
N GLU A 6 -8.93 -19.60 -14.67
CA GLU A 6 -8.80 -18.79 -13.47
C GLU A 6 -7.30 -18.53 -13.20
N PRO A 7 -6.91 -17.29 -12.87
CA PRO A 7 -5.52 -16.96 -12.61
C PRO A 7 -5.00 -17.85 -11.49
N ASN A 8 -3.89 -18.53 -11.75
CA ASN A 8 -3.31 -19.47 -10.80
C ASN A 8 -2.93 -18.70 -9.52
N PRO A 9 -3.52 -19.01 -8.35
CA PRO A 9 -3.29 -18.29 -7.09
C PRO A 9 -1.82 -18.35 -6.64
N PHE A 10 -1.03 -19.27 -7.20
CA PHE A 10 0.41 -19.34 -7.04
C PHE A 10 1.17 -18.20 -7.72
N ILE A 11 0.69 -17.77 -8.89
CA ILE A 11 1.27 -16.64 -9.64
C ILE A 11 1.04 -15.35 -8.88
N GLU A 12 -0.15 -15.15 -8.30
CA GLU A 12 -0.45 -13.96 -7.48
C GLU A 12 0.38 -13.90 -6.21
N ARG A 13 0.57 -15.02 -5.50
CA ARG A 13 1.41 -15.07 -4.30
C ARG A 13 2.90 -14.92 -4.57
N LEU A 14 3.40 -15.47 -5.68
CA LEU A 14 4.78 -15.21 -6.13
C LEU A 14 4.97 -13.74 -6.51
N ARG A 15 3.95 -13.13 -7.12
CA ARG A 15 3.85 -11.68 -7.38
C ARG A 15 4.02 -10.92 -6.08
N GLU A 16 3.12 -11.11 -5.13
CA GLU A 16 3.11 -10.36 -3.86
C GLU A 16 4.41 -10.52 -3.08
N CYS A 17 4.89 -11.75 -2.84
CA CYS A 17 6.14 -11.92 -2.08
C CYS A 17 7.36 -11.30 -2.78
N PHE A 18 7.48 -11.43 -4.10
CA PHE A 18 8.63 -10.88 -4.81
C PHE A 18 8.57 -9.35 -4.89
N TYR A 19 7.38 -8.76 -5.06
CA TYR A 19 7.20 -7.33 -5.21
C TYR A 19 7.15 -6.57 -3.90
N THR A 20 6.53 -7.12 -2.85
CA THR A 20 6.55 -6.53 -1.52
C THR A 20 7.98 -6.47 -0.97
N THR A 21 8.78 -7.52 -1.13
CA THR A 21 10.20 -7.49 -0.72
C THR A 21 11.05 -6.54 -1.58
N LEU A 22 10.79 -6.44 -2.90
CA LEU A 22 11.45 -5.44 -3.77
C LEU A 22 11.15 -4.00 -3.31
N LEU A 23 9.88 -3.74 -2.97
CA LEU A 23 9.39 -2.41 -2.58
C LEU A 23 9.90 -2.00 -1.20
N GLU A 24 9.76 -2.86 -0.20
CA GLU A 24 10.22 -2.60 1.18
C GLU A 24 11.73 -2.32 1.24
N MET A 25 12.53 -3.01 0.43
CA MET A 25 13.98 -2.85 0.44
C MET A 25 14.46 -1.67 -0.41
N ALA A 26 13.81 -1.38 -1.54
CA ALA A 26 14.09 -0.16 -2.31
C ALA A 26 13.73 1.10 -1.50
N LEU A 27 12.68 1.05 -0.68
CA LEU A 27 12.29 2.16 0.20
C LEU A 27 13.19 2.29 1.44
N ALA A 28 13.94 1.25 1.82
CA ALA A 28 14.82 1.26 2.98
C ALA A 28 16.18 1.94 2.75
N GLU A 29 16.59 2.17 1.49
CA GLU A 29 17.82 2.89 1.17
C GLU A 29 17.50 4.33 0.70
N GLU A 30 17.81 5.31 1.54
CA GLU A 30 17.41 6.72 1.41
C GLU A 30 17.98 7.50 0.19
N ASP A 31 18.60 6.85 -0.81
CA ASP A 31 19.34 7.57 -1.87
C ASP A 31 19.40 6.85 -3.25
N ILE A 32 18.26 6.31 -3.71
CA ILE A 32 18.20 5.63 -5.03
C ILE A 32 18.22 6.65 -6.17
N ASN A 33 19.39 6.80 -6.79
CA ASN A 33 19.57 7.46 -8.09
C ASN A 33 19.11 6.52 -9.23
N ILE A 34 18.25 6.99 -10.15
CA ILE A 34 17.76 6.25 -11.32
C ILE A 34 18.90 5.63 -12.15
N ALA A 35 20.04 6.32 -12.28
CA ALA A 35 21.21 5.81 -13.00
C ALA A 35 21.90 4.61 -12.31
N ARG A 36 21.54 4.31 -11.05
CA ARG A 36 22.02 3.17 -10.27
C ARG A 36 20.94 2.12 -10.02
N PHE A 37 19.69 2.39 -10.38
CA PHE A 37 18.53 1.54 -10.08
C PHE A 37 18.62 0.17 -10.76
N GLU A 38 19.05 0.10 -12.02
CA GLU A 38 19.27 -1.17 -12.71
C GLU A 38 20.34 -2.02 -12.01
N GLY A 39 21.43 -1.38 -11.56
CA GLY A 39 22.48 -2.04 -10.78
C GLY A 39 22.01 -2.49 -9.40
N TYR A 40 21.10 -1.73 -8.78
CA TYR A 40 20.45 -2.06 -7.52
C TYR A 40 19.53 -3.28 -7.66
N ILE A 41 18.59 -3.24 -8.62
CA ILE A 41 17.70 -4.37 -8.91
C ILE A 41 18.51 -5.62 -9.24
N LEU A 42 19.56 -5.49 -10.06
CA LEU A 42 20.42 -6.61 -10.38
C LEU A 42 21.07 -7.20 -9.12
N SER A 43 21.66 -6.35 -8.28
CA SER A 43 22.28 -6.77 -7.00
C SER A 43 21.28 -7.44 -6.06
N PHE A 44 20.06 -6.93 -6.02
CA PHE A 44 18.98 -7.47 -5.22
C PHE A 44 18.49 -8.83 -5.73
N ILE A 45 18.28 -8.99 -7.04
CA ILE A 45 17.92 -10.27 -7.64
C ILE A 45 19.02 -11.30 -7.37
N LYS A 46 20.30 -10.90 -7.45
CA LYS A 46 21.44 -11.75 -7.08
C LYS A 46 21.33 -12.21 -5.61
N GLN A 47 20.93 -11.31 -4.70
CA GLN A 47 20.72 -11.64 -3.29
C GLN A 47 19.54 -12.60 -3.06
N ILE A 48 18.41 -12.42 -3.77
CA ILE A 48 17.28 -13.36 -3.72
C ILE A 48 17.72 -14.74 -4.18
N ILE A 49 18.43 -14.82 -5.30
CA ILE A 49 18.95 -16.09 -5.82
C ILE A 49 19.83 -16.76 -4.76
N LEU A 50 20.77 -16.01 -4.16
CA LEU A 50 21.64 -16.54 -3.10
C LEU A 50 20.87 -17.02 -1.87
N ASN A 51 19.90 -16.25 -1.38
CA ASN A 51 19.05 -16.64 -0.26
C ASN A 51 18.27 -17.93 -0.55
N GLY A 52 17.76 -18.07 -1.78
CA GLY A 52 17.11 -19.30 -2.25
C GLY A 52 18.07 -20.49 -2.26
N LEU A 53 19.32 -20.30 -2.71
CA LEU A 53 20.36 -21.34 -2.70
C LEU A 53 20.73 -21.75 -1.26
N ASN A 54 20.97 -20.79 -0.37
CA ASN A 54 21.23 -21.04 1.06
C ASN A 54 20.10 -21.86 1.71
N SER A 55 18.85 -21.45 1.45
CA SER A 55 17.65 -22.13 1.95
C SER A 55 17.45 -23.53 1.37
N SER A 56 18.12 -23.84 0.24
CA SER A 56 17.98 -25.09 -0.53
C SER A 56 19.19 -26.01 -0.43
N LYS A 57 20.22 -25.66 0.37
CA LYS A 57 21.49 -26.41 0.43
C LYS A 57 21.35 -27.89 0.81
N ASN A 58 20.28 -28.22 1.53
CA ASN A 58 19.95 -29.58 1.99
C ASN A 58 18.84 -30.25 1.17
N ILE A 59 18.50 -29.74 -0.02
CA ILE A 59 17.39 -30.25 -0.85
C ILE A 59 17.96 -30.77 -2.17
N ASP A 60 17.70 -32.05 -2.46
CA ASP A 60 18.26 -32.74 -3.63
C ASP A 60 17.53 -32.45 -4.94
N HIS A 61 16.22 -32.22 -4.88
CA HIS A 61 15.37 -32.23 -6.07
C HIS A 61 14.65 -30.91 -6.36
N GLY A 62 14.95 -29.84 -5.61
CA GLY A 62 14.20 -28.59 -5.73
C GLY A 62 14.85 -27.37 -5.11
N ILE A 63 14.12 -26.26 -5.13
CA ILE A 63 14.48 -24.97 -4.56
C ILE A 63 13.41 -24.56 -3.55
N ARG A 64 13.83 -24.23 -2.33
CA ARG A 64 13.00 -23.67 -1.27
C ARG A 64 12.89 -22.16 -1.44
N LEU A 65 11.66 -21.67 -1.54
CA LEU A 65 11.39 -20.22 -1.66
C LEU A 65 11.07 -19.57 -0.31
N PHE A 66 10.41 -20.30 0.60
CA PHE A 66 9.97 -19.85 1.92
C PHE A 66 9.89 -21.04 2.89
N PRO A 67 9.69 -20.84 4.21
CA PRO A 67 9.54 -21.94 5.15
C PRO A 67 8.42 -22.90 4.71
N GLY A 68 8.80 -24.10 4.26
CA GLY A 68 7.89 -25.21 3.96
C GLY A 68 7.58 -25.46 2.48
N LEU A 69 7.81 -24.50 1.56
CA LEU A 69 7.50 -24.69 0.14
C LEU A 69 8.76 -24.99 -0.69
N VAL A 70 8.74 -26.13 -1.39
CA VAL A 70 9.81 -26.57 -2.30
C VAL A 70 9.25 -26.67 -3.72
N ILE A 71 9.89 -25.98 -4.67
CA ILE A 71 9.63 -26.11 -6.10
C ILE A 71 10.54 -27.19 -6.70
N ASP A 72 9.95 -28.12 -7.44
CA ASP A 72 10.62 -29.15 -8.23
C ASP A 72 10.15 -29.12 -9.69
N ASP A 73 10.62 -30.07 -10.51
CA ASP A 73 10.25 -30.14 -11.93
C ASP A 73 8.75 -30.46 -12.14
N GLY A 74 8.07 -31.02 -11.12
CA GLY A 74 6.67 -31.43 -11.19
C GLY A 74 5.67 -30.35 -10.79
N ASN A 75 6.10 -29.32 -10.06
CA ASN A 75 5.22 -28.25 -9.59
C ASN A 75 5.65 -26.82 -10.03
N CYS A 76 6.75 -26.69 -10.79
CA CYS A 76 7.19 -25.42 -11.33
C CYS A 76 6.25 -24.92 -12.45
N PRO A 77 5.66 -23.71 -12.36
CA PRO A 77 4.86 -23.16 -13.45
C PRO A 77 5.70 -23.00 -14.72
N GLY A 78 5.14 -23.36 -15.87
CA GLY A 78 5.88 -23.40 -17.15
C GLY A 78 6.57 -22.08 -17.52
N ILE A 79 5.97 -20.94 -17.17
CA ILE A 79 6.54 -19.60 -17.41
C ILE A 79 7.86 -19.35 -16.65
N TYR A 80 8.11 -20.07 -15.55
CA TYR A 80 9.32 -19.94 -14.73
C TYR A 80 10.31 -21.09 -14.91
N LEU A 81 9.98 -22.08 -15.76
CA LEU A 81 10.76 -23.30 -15.90
C LEU A 81 12.22 -23.03 -16.30
N ALA A 82 12.47 -22.10 -17.22
CA ALA A 82 13.81 -21.74 -17.65
C ALA A 82 14.66 -21.13 -16.53
N PHE A 83 14.06 -20.26 -15.71
CA PHE A 83 14.72 -19.67 -14.55
C PHE A 83 14.99 -20.72 -13.47
N PHE A 84 14.01 -21.58 -13.20
CA PHE A 84 14.12 -22.69 -12.26
C PHE A 84 15.20 -23.70 -12.65
N GLN A 85 15.30 -24.07 -13.93
CA GLN A 85 16.38 -24.93 -14.43
C GLN A 85 17.76 -24.28 -14.24
N GLY A 86 17.86 -22.97 -14.47
CA GLY A 86 19.08 -22.20 -14.16
C GLY A 86 19.44 -22.27 -12.68
N LEU A 87 18.47 -22.05 -11.79
CA LEU A 87 18.66 -22.19 -10.34
C LEU A 87 19.13 -23.59 -9.94
N LYS A 88 18.54 -24.67 -10.48
CA LYS A 88 18.97 -26.05 -10.18
C LYS A 88 20.42 -26.30 -10.60
N GLN A 89 20.83 -25.81 -11.76
CA GLN A 89 22.21 -25.96 -12.24
C GLN A 89 23.20 -25.24 -11.30
N ILE A 90 22.85 -24.04 -10.83
CA ILE A 90 23.67 -23.30 -9.87
C ILE A 90 23.66 -24.00 -8.52
N ASN A 91 22.50 -24.48 -8.04
CA ASN A 91 22.36 -25.19 -6.76
C ASN A 91 23.23 -26.45 -6.71
N GLY A 92 23.29 -27.22 -7.80
CA GLY A 92 24.19 -28.37 -7.88
C GLY A 92 25.66 -28.01 -7.63
N ARG A 93 26.13 -26.87 -8.15
CA ARG A 93 27.49 -26.36 -7.93
C ARG A 93 27.66 -25.74 -6.54
N PHE A 94 26.65 -25.01 -6.08
CA PHE A 94 26.60 -24.36 -4.77
C PHE A 94 26.76 -25.39 -3.63
N ARG A 95 26.06 -26.51 -3.73
CA ARG A 95 26.12 -27.60 -2.72
C ARG A 95 27.49 -28.27 -2.63
N LEU A 96 28.25 -28.33 -3.72
CA LEU A 96 29.62 -28.86 -3.72
C LEU A 96 30.60 -28.00 -2.91
N LEU A 97 30.23 -26.76 -2.57
CA LEU A 97 31.03 -25.92 -1.69
C LEU A 97 30.98 -26.39 -0.23
N GLY A 98 30.02 -27.25 0.15
CA GLY A 98 29.98 -27.90 1.46
C GLY A 98 29.87 -26.93 2.64
N ALA A 99 29.38 -25.72 2.44
CA ALA A 99 29.27 -24.71 3.49
C ALA A 99 28.20 -25.09 4.52
N GLU A 100 28.62 -25.23 5.79
CA GLU A 100 27.69 -25.51 6.91
C GLU A 100 26.84 -24.28 7.27
N HIS A 101 27.38 -23.08 7.02
CA HIS A 101 26.72 -21.78 7.23
C HIS A 101 26.14 -21.23 5.92
N ASP A 102 25.37 -20.15 6.03
CA ASP A 102 24.83 -19.43 4.87
C ASP A 102 25.91 -18.54 4.27
N LEU A 103 26.09 -18.61 2.95
CA LEU A 103 27.11 -17.84 2.23
C LEU A 103 26.58 -16.47 1.84
N THR A 104 27.46 -15.48 1.83
CA THR A 104 27.22 -14.12 1.31
C THR A 104 27.81 -13.96 -0.09
N MET A 105 27.37 -12.93 -0.83
CA MET A 105 27.84 -12.67 -2.21
C MET A 105 29.37 -12.48 -2.30
N SER A 106 30.01 -11.93 -1.25
CA SER A 106 31.46 -11.73 -1.17
C SER A 106 32.26 -13.02 -0.95
N GLU A 107 31.60 -14.08 -0.48
CA GLU A 107 32.23 -15.36 -0.14
C GLU A 107 32.13 -16.39 -1.29
N LEU A 108 31.36 -16.06 -2.34
CA LEU A 108 31.16 -16.96 -3.47
C LEU A 108 32.40 -17.04 -4.36
N PRO A 109 32.78 -18.24 -4.84
CA PRO A 109 33.75 -18.38 -5.91
C PRO A 109 33.29 -17.59 -7.14
N GLN A 110 34.25 -16.97 -7.83
CA GLN A 110 33.98 -16.09 -8.97
C GLN A 110 33.05 -16.72 -10.01
N ALA A 111 33.30 -17.98 -10.40
CA ALA A 111 32.48 -18.69 -11.38
C ALA A 111 31.00 -18.87 -10.94
N LEU A 112 30.75 -18.98 -9.64
CA LEU A 112 29.40 -19.09 -9.10
C LEU A 112 28.71 -17.73 -9.08
N ASN A 113 29.44 -16.68 -8.65
CA ASN A 113 28.95 -15.31 -8.69
C ASN A 113 28.58 -14.89 -10.12
N GLU A 114 29.43 -15.20 -11.10
CA GLU A 114 29.14 -14.98 -12.54
C GLU A 114 27.91 -15.76 -13.01
N SER A 115 27.72 -17.00 -12.54
CA SER A 115 26.53 -17.80 -12.89
C SER A 115 25.25 -17.18 -12.31
N ILE A 116 25.29 -16.69 -11.07
CA ILE A 116 24.18 -16.00 -10.42
C ILE A 116 23.87 -14.69 -11.13
N GLU A 117 24.89 -13.93 -11.49
CA GLU A 117 24.75 -12.68 -12.25
C GLU A 117 24.14 -12.91 -13.63
N GLN A 118 24.61 -13.92 -14.38
CA GLN A 118 24.02 -14.28 -15.67
C GLN A 118 22.54 -14.68 -15.54
N LEU A 119 22.19 -15.42 -14.50
CA LEU A 119 20.81 -15.81 -14.24
C LEU A 119 19.94 -14.59 -13.88
N ALA A 120 20.46 -13.69 -13.04
CA ALA A 120 19.79 -12.44 -12.68
C ALA A 120 19.57 -11.55 -13.91
N SER A 121 20.60 -11.36 -14.75
CA SER A 121 20.51 -10.58 -15.99
C SER A 121 19.51 -11.19 -16.98
N ARG A 122 19.41 -12.52 -17.08
CA ARG A 122 18.41 -13.19 -17.92
C ARG A 122 16.99 -13.00 -17.39
N LEU A 123 16.81 -13.00 -16.06
CA LEU A 123 15.52 -12.67 -15.46
C LEU A 123 15.14 -11.23 -15.77
N MET A 124 16.08 -10.29 -15.61
CA MET A 124 15.86 -8.88 -15.93
C MET A 124 15.54 -8.66 -17.40
N ALA A 125 16.18 -9.39 -18.32
CA ALA A 125 15.93 -9.29 -19.75
C ALA A 125 14.67 -10.01 -20.24
N ASN A 126 13.94 -10.71 -19.35
CA ASN A 126 12.72 -11.42 -19.72
C ASN A 126 11.58 -10.42 -20.01
N ASP A 127 10.85 -10.62 -21.12
CA ASP A 127 9.75 -9.73 -21.53
C ASP A 127 8.69 -9.51 -20.44
N VAL A 128 8.40 -10.53 -19.62
CA VAL A 128 7.46 -10.44 -18.51
C VAL A 128 8.01 -9.52 -17.42
N PHE A 129 9.30 -9.66 -17.07
CA PHE A 129 9.95 -8.78 -16.10
C PHE A 129 10.08 -7.34 -16.63
N GLN A 130 10.49 -7.18 -17.89
CA GLN A 130 10.57 -5.87 -18.57
C GLN A 130 9.21 -5.19 -18.69
N PHE A 131 8.12 -5.94 -18.84
CA PHE A 131 6.76 -5.40 -18.85
C PHE A 131 6.32 -4.90 -17.47
N MET A 132 6.75 -5.55 -16.40
CA MET A 132 6.39 -5.18 -15.02
C MET A 132 7.34 -4.12 -14.42
N LEU A 133 8.55 -3.96 -14.95
CA LEU A 133 9.53 -3.00 -14.46
C LEU A 133 9.03 -1.54 -14.52
N PRO A 134 8.38 -1.05 -15.59
CA PRO A 134 7.77 0.27 -15.61
C PRO A 134 6.67 0.45 -14.56
N GLN A 135 5.87 -0.59 -14.30
CA GLN A 135 4.82 -0.55 -13.27
C GLN A 135 5.43 -0.47 -11.87
N LEU A 136 6.53 -1.19 -11.63
CA LEU A 136 7.30 -1.07 -10.40
C LEU A 136 7.95 0.30 -10.26
N MET A 137 8.49 0.86 -11.34
CA MET A 137 9.04 2.22 -11.36
C MET A 137 7.95 3.27 -11.13
N GLU A 138 6.72 3.06 -11.60
CA GLU A 138 5.59 3.95 -11.36
C GLU A 138 5.12 3.88 -9.89
N ILE A 139 5.00 2.68 -9.33
CA ILE A 139 4.65 2.44 -7.92
C ILE A 139 5.74 2.98 -6.98
N THR A 140 7.01 2.92 -7.38
CA THR A 140 8.15 3.45 -6.59
C THR A 140 8.44 4.94 -6.86
N GLY A 141 7.70 5.59 -7.77
CA GLY A 141 7.93 7.00 -8.14
C GLY A 141 9.23 7.26 -8.92
N LEU A 142 9.84 6.23 -9.50
CA LEU A 142 11.11 6.25 -10.24
C LEU A 142 10.98 6.46 -11.75
N THR A 143 9.77 6.52 -12.32
CA THR A 143 9.59 6.97 -13.71
C THR A 143 9.79 8.47 -13.81
N GLU A 144 10.83 8.90 -14.52
CA GLU A 144 11.18 10.29 -14.80
C GLU A 144 10.02 11.09 -15.42
N ALA A 145 9.20 11.70 -14.57
CA ALA A 145 8.69 13.03 -14.81
C ALA A 145 9.37 13.94 -13.81
N LYS A 146 10.15 14.90 -14.32
CA LYS A 146 10.68 16.05 -13.59
C LYS A 146 9.59 16.70 -12.73
N ARG A 147 9.42 16.24 -11.51
CA ARG A 147 9.00 17.08 -10.40
C ARG A 147 10.14 17.00 -9.40
N PRO A 148 10.69 18.15 -8.96
CA PRO A 148 11.60 18.13 -7.83
C PRO A 148 10.83 17.47 -6.69
N LEU A 149 11.26 16.28 -6.27
CA LEU A 149 11.00 15.84 -4.91
C LEU A 149 11.47 17.01 -4.05
N ASP A 150 10.57 17.60 -3.28
CA ASP A 150 11.03 18.49 -2.23
C ASP A 150 12.01 17.72 -1.35
N SER A 151 12.86 18.41 -0.61
CA SER A 151 13.85 17.80 0.27
C SER A 151 13.25 16.90 1.37
N GLN A 152 11.93 16.67 1.39
CA GLN A 152 11.19 15.81 2.32
C GLN A 152 10.53 14.60 1.64
N GLY A 153 10.62 14.48 0.31
CA GLY A 153 10.12 13.34 -0.47
C GLY A 153 8.60 13.19 -0.43
N ILE A 154 7.84 14.29 -0.37
CA ILE A 154 6.38 14.26 -0.37
C ILE A 154 5.86 14.31 -1.82
N THR A 155 5.15 13.28 -2.24
CA THR A 155 4.57 13.17 -3.60
C THR A 155 3.04 13.15 -3.55
N LYS A 156 2.41 13.36 -4.71
CA LYS A 156 0.94 13.26 -4.84
C LYS A 156 0.46 11.85 -4.59
N GLU A 157 1.24 10.88 -5.04
CA GLU A 157 1.01 9.45 -4.93
C GLU A 157 1.04 9.05 -3.46
N LEU A 158 2.05 9.49 -2.70
CA LEU A 158 2.13 9.26 -1.26
C LEU A 158 0.91 9.79 -0.50
N ILE A 159 0.47 11.01 -0.85
CA ILE A 159 -0.73 11.60 -0.27
C ILE A 159 -1.94 10.73 -0.63
N ARG A 160 -2.14 10.39 -1.91
CA ARG A 160 -3.26 9.56 -2.38
C ARG A 160 -3.32 8.21 -1.67
N GLU A 161 -2.19 7.50 -1.60
CA GLU A 161 -2.09 6.18 -0.96
C GLU A 161 -2.46 6.26 0.51
N THR A 162 -1.95 7.26 1.24
CA THR A 162 -2.32 7.48 2.65
C THR A 162 -3.83 7.64 2.82
N PHE A 163 -4.44 8.50 2.01
CA PHE A 163 -5.89 8.75 2.12
C PHE A 163 -6.71 7.56 1.64
N TYR A 164 -6.19 6.76 0.71
CA TYR A 164 -6.81 5.53 0.25
C TYR A 164 -6.82 4.47 1.36
N ASP A 165 -5.67 4.18 1.96
CA ASP A 165 -5.53 3.19 3.04
C ASP A 165 -6.39 3.55 4.25
N GLU A 166 -6.39 4.84 4.61
CA GLU A 166 -7.22 5.34 5.68
C GLU A 166 -8.71 5.25 5.34
N MET A 167 -9.10 5.52 4.09
CA MET A 167 -10.50 5.36 3.66
C MET A 167 -10.95 3.90 3.67
N VAL A 168 -10.10 2.95 3.28
CA VAL A 168 -10.37 1.52 3.40
C VAL A 168 -10.58 1.15 4.87
N THR A 169 -9.64 1.54 5.73
CA THR A 169 -9.69 1.25 7.17
C THR A 169 -10.96 1.82 7.81
N GLN A 170 -11.25 3.10 7.58
CA GLN A 170 -12.44 3.74 8.13
C GLN A 170 -13.75 3.17 7.57
N THR A 171 -13.75 2.63 6.34
CA THR A 171 -14.93 1.95 5.78
C THR A 171 -15.22 0.68 6.57
N PHE A 172 -14.22 -0.18 6.78
CA PHE A 172 -14.40 -1.41 7.57
C PHE A 172 -14.75 -1.14 9.02
N ASP A 173 -14.12 -0.13 9.64
CA ASP A 173 -14.46 0.30 11.00
C ASP A 173 -15.92 0.75 11.08
N ALA A 174 -16.38 1.59 10.15
CA ALA A 174 -17.76 2.07 10.11
C ALA A 174 -18.77 0.92 9.91
N MET A 175 -18.44 -0.08 9.09
CA MET A 175 -19.25 -1.29 8.94
C MET A 175 -19.30 -2.12 10.23
N SER A 176 -18.17 -2.30 10.90
CA SER A 176 -18.10 -3.05 12.16
C SER A 176 -18.92 -2.38 13.28
N LEU A 177 -19.04 -1.05 13.24
CA LEU A 177 -19.83 -0.25 14.16
C LEU A 177 -21.31 -0.13 13.75
N GLY A 178 -21.70 -0.70 12.60
CA GLY A 178 -23.05 -0.60 12.06
C GLY A 178 -23.45 0.80 11.60
N LEU A 179 -22.48 1.68 11.34
CA LEU A 179 -22.72 3.04 10.84
C LEU A 179 -22.98 3.04 9.33
N ILE A 180 -22.33 2.13 8.60
CA ILE A 180 -22.50 1.91 7.16
C ILE A 180 -22.84 0.44 6.93
N THR A 181 -23.85 0.17 6.11
CA THR A 181 -24.27 -1.18 5.75
C THR A 181 -23.71 -1.58 4.39
N GLY A 182 -23.70 -2.89 4.11
CA GLY A 182 -23.35 -3.39 2.78
C GLY A 182 -24.30 -2.88 1.68
N ASP A 183 -25.58 -2.75 1.99
CA ASP A 183 -26.59 -2.23 1.07
C ASP A 183 -26.31 -0.77 0.67
N ASP A 184 -25.83 0.06 1.61
CA ASP A 184 -25.44 1.44 1.32
C ASP A 184 -24.28 1.51 0.30
N LEU A 185 -23.33 0.56 0.41
CA LEU A 185 -22.17 0.44 -0.50
C LEU A 185 -22.58 -0.14 -1.86
N GLU A 186 -23.48 -1.13 -1.89
CA GLU A 186 -24.01 -1.72 -3.11
C GLU A 186 -24.85 -0.73 -3.92
N GLY A 187 -25.71 0.03 -3.25
CA GLY A 187 -26.50 1.10 -3.83
C GLY A 187 -25.67 2.29 -4.31
N GLN A 188 -24.39 2.35 -3.93
CA GLN A 188 -23.50 3.50 -4.13
C GLN A 188 -24.19 4.81 -3.78
N GLU A 189 -24.88 4.83 -2.63
CA GLU A 189 -25.70 5.98 -2.28
C GLU A 189 -24.86 7.25 -2.25
N SER A 190 -25.43 8.37 -2.72
CA SER A 190 -24.67 9.64 -2.84
C SER A 190 -24.06 10.08 -1.50
N PHE A 191 -24.71 9.70 -0.41
CA PHE A 191 -24.33 9.97 0.96
C PHE A 191 -23.02 9.28 1.35
N ILE A 192 -22.73 8.08 0.81
CA ILE A 192 -21.52 7.30 1.11
C ILE A 192 -20.26 8.03 0.68
N TYR A 193 -20.31 8.75 -0.44
CA TYR A 193 -19.18 9.55 -0.90
C TYR A 193 -18.79 10.65 0.11
N PHE A 194 -19.77 11.21 0.80
CA PHE A 194 -19.55 12.23 1.83
C PHE A 194 -19.14 11.60 3.16
N ALA A 195 -19.78 10.49 3.54
CA ALA A 195 -19.51 9.77 4.78
C ALA A 195 -18.07 9.25 4.81
N LEU A 196 -17.63 8.53 3.78
CA LEU A 196 -16.27 7.98 3.71
C LEU A 196 -15.23 9.09 3.73
N SER A 197 -15.42 10.14 2.93
CA SER A 197 -14.53 11.32 2.94
C SER A 197 -14.41 11.94 4.35
N SER A 198 -15.53 12.06 5.06
CA SER A 198 -15.56 12.67 6.41
C SER A 198 -14.84 11.82 7.43
N LEU A 199 -15.06 10.50 7.41
CA LEU A 199 -14.40 9.57 8.33
C LEU A 199 -12.89 9.56 8.09
N THR A 200 -12.45 9.57 6.82
CA THR A 200 -11.03 9.65 6.47
C THR A 200 -10.38 10.94 6.96
N ILE A 201 -11.06 12.09 6.86
CA ILE A 201 -10.55 13.37 7.39
C ILE A 201 -10.34 13.29 8.91
N VAL A 202 -11.32 12.76 9.65
CA VAL A 202 -11.22 12.60 11.11
C VAL A 202 -10.03 11.73 11.47
N ALA A 203 -9.85 10.60 10.79
CA ALA A 203 -8.75 9.69 11.08
C ALA A 203 -7.38 10.31 10.76
N ALA A 204 -7.23 10.98 9.62
CA ALA A 204 -6.02 11.72 9.29
C ALA A 204 -5.67 12.77 10.36
N ILE A 205 -6.67 13.46 10.93
CA ILE A 205 -6.47 14.43 12.01
C ILE A 205 -6.03 13.75 13.30
N ILE A 206 -6.66 12.64 13.68
CA ILE A 206 -6.33 11.89 14.90
C ILE A 206 -4.91 11.34 14.83
N ASN A 207 -4.51 10.78 13.68
CA ASN A 207 -3.17 10.26 13.45
C ASN A 207 -2.12 11.37 13.50
N SER A 208 -2.48 12.56 12.99
CA SER A 208 -1.57 13.70 12.92
C SER A 208 -1.63 14.62 14.15
N ARG A 209 -2.37 14.29 15.21
CA ARG A 209 -2.80 15.27 16.22
C ARG A 209 -1.67 16.04 16.92
N HIS A 210 -0.51 15.41 17.08
CA HIS A 210 0.67 16.02 17.72
C HIS A 210 1.60 16.75 16.75
N GLN A 211 1.33 16.65 15.44
CA GLN A 211 2.15 17.25 14.40
C GLN A 211 1.57 18.59 13.94
N PRO A 212 2.37 19.53 13.42
CA PRO A 212 1.85 20.78 12.85
C PRO A 212 1.18 20.59 11.48
N GLY A 213 1.47 19.49 10.77
CA GLY A 213 0.90 19.14 9.47
C GLY A 213 -0.02 17.92 9.54
N ILE A 214 -0.14 17.24 8.39
CA ILE A 214 -0.83 15.96 8.21
C ILE A 214 0.24 14.88 8.00
N GLU A 215 0.31 13.93 8.92
CA GLU A 215 1.17 12.77 8.80
C GLU A 215 0.63 11.87 7.69
N VAL A 216 1.51 11.52 6.75
CA VAL A 216 1.26 10.60 5.64
C VAL A 216 2.15 9.37 5.79
N LEU A 217 1.94 8.37 4.93
CA LEU A 217 2.75 7.15 4.89
C LEU A 217 4.25 7.46 4.98
N ASN A 218 4.99 6.54 5.61
CA ASN A 218 6.41 6.68 5.93
C ASN A 218 6.72 7.83 6.92
N GLN A 219 5.78 8.18 7.81
CA GLN A 219 5.93 9.21 8.84
C GLN A 219 6.31 10.60 8.29
N LYS A 220 6.00 10.84 7.00
CA LYS A 220 6.26 12.13 6.37
C LYS A 220 5.17 13.11 6.75
N LEU A 221 5.52 14.40 6.79
CA LEU A 221 4.61 15.43 7.27
C LEU A 221 4.24 16.41 6.17
N VAL A 222 2.99 16.40 5.73
CA VAL A 222 2.47 17.33 4.74
C VAL A 222 2.00 18.61 5.41
N THR A 223 2.49 19.73 4.91
CA THR A 223 2.13 21.10 5.27
C THR A 223 1.73 21.84 3.99
N LEU A 224 1.17 23.04 4.11
CA LEU A 224 0.86 23.84 2.91
C LEU A 224 2.11 24.24 2.11
N GLU A 225 3.27 24.32 2.77
CA GLU A 225 4.53 24.76 2.17
C GLU A 225 5.18 23.66 1.32
N ASN A 226 5.04 22.39 1.74
CA ASN A 226 5.65 21.23 1.09
C ASN A 226 4.61 20.38 0.31
N CYS A 227 3.33 20.75 0.35
CA CYS A 227 2.30 20.11 -0.45
C CYS A 227 2.59 20.31 -1.96
N PRO A 228 2.42 19.27 -2.80
CA PRO A 228 2.43 19.42 -4.24
C PRO A 228 1.46 20.52 -4.69
N GLN A 229 1.95 21.50 -5.45
CA GLN A 229 1.19 22.71 -5.83
C GLN A 229 0.26 22.49 -7.03
N ASP A 230 0.36 21.33 -7.67
CA ASP A 230 -0.44 20.96 -8.83
C ASP A 230 -1.75 20.29 -8.39
N ASP A 231 -2.79 20.41 -9.23
CA ASP A 231 -4.16 19.97 -8.94
C ASP A 231 -4.77 20.65 -7.69
N ASN A 232 -5.85 20.10 -7.15
CA ASN A 232 -6.54 20.63 -5.96
C ASN A 232 -5.94 20.12 -4.63
N PHE A 233 -4.69 19.63 -4.60
CA PHE A 233 -4.04 19.11 -3.39
C PHE A 233 -3.84 20.14 -2.28
N PRO A 234 -3.36 21.38 -2.56
CA PRO A 234 -3.22 22.39 -1.51
C PRO A 234 -4.56 22.76 -0.87
N ILE A 235 -5.64 22.79 -1.67
CA ILE A 235 -7.00 23.04 -1.19
C ILE A 235 -7.43 21.91 -0.24
N PHE A 236 -7.16 20.67 -0.64
CA PHE A 236 -7.47 19.49 0.17
C PHE A 236 -6.69 19.48 1.50
N VAL A 237 -5.38 19.75 1.47
CA VAL A 237 -4.55 19.86 2.68
C VAL A 237 -5.03 21.01 3.57
N SER A 238 -5.34 22.18 3.00
CA SER A 238 -5.89 23.32 3.74
C SER A 238 -7.17 22.95 4.48
N ILE A 239 -8.07 22.24 3.81
CA ILE A 239 -9.33 21.78 4.39
C ILE A 239 -9.10 20.89 5.61
N ILE A 240 -8.16 19.94 5.54
CA ILE A 240 -7.86 19.05 6.67
C ILE A 240 -7.22 19.81 7.82
N LEU A 241 -6.31 20.75 7.53
CA LEU A 241 -5.70 21.59 8.56
C LEU A 241 -6.73 22.50 9.24
N GLU A 242 -7.71 23.02 8.51
CA GLU A 242 -8.85 23.76 9.09
C GLU A 242 -9.71 22.86 9.99
N ALA A 243 -10.05 21.65 9.53
CA ALA A 243 -10.78 20.66 10.33
C ALA A 243 -10.01 20.27 11.61
N LYS A 244 -8.69 20.17 11.53
CA LYS A 244 -7.81 19.89 12.67
C LYS A 244 -7.91 20.95 13.75
N ILE A 245 -7.99 22.22 13.38
CA ILE A 245 -8.20 23.33 14.33
C ILE A 245 -9.56 23.19 15.01
N LEU A 246 -10.61 22.85 14.27
CA LEU A 246 -11.96 22.68 14.83
C LEU A 246 -12.04 21.49 15.80
N MET A 247 -11.33 20.40 15.51
CA MET A 247 -11.26 19.24 16.40
C MET A 247 -10.49 19.51 17.69
N GLN A 248 -9.75 20.62 17.81
CA GLN A 248 -9.05 20.98 19.06
C GLN A 248 -9.99 21.08 20.26
N ALA A 249 -11.23 21.52 20.03
CA ALA A 249 -12.24 21.65 21.08
C ALA A 249 -12.80 20.32 21.60
N LEU A 250 -12.44 19.20 20.97
CA LEU A 250 -12.86 17.84 21.35
C LEU A 250 -11.79 17.09 22.15
N TYR A 251 -10.55 17.58 22.15
CA TYR A 251 -9.47 16.92 22.87
C TYR A 251 -9.53 17.24 24.37
N ASP A 252 -9.29 16.22 25.18
CA ASP A 252 -9.07 16.35 26.61
C ASP A 252 -7.67 16.90 26.92
N LYS A 253 -7.33 16.96 28.22
CA LYS A 253 -6.04 17.47 28.70
C LYS A 253 -4.84 16.64 28.23
N ASP A 254 -5.06 15.38 27.88
CA ASP A 254 -4.05 14.45 27.40
C ASP A 254 -4.01 14.40 25.86
N ASN A 255 -4.67 15.36 25.20
CA ASN A 255 -4.81 15.44 23.75
C ASN A 255 -5.45 14.18 23.13
N ASN A 256 -6.43 13.58 23.81
CA ASN A 256 -7.21 12.46 23.31
C ASN A 256 -8.69 12.83 23.18
N ILE A 257 -9.40 12.19 22.26
CA ILE A 257 -10.87 12.28 22.15
C ILE A 257 -11.43 11.07 22.88
N SER A 258 -12.42 11.26 23.73
CA SER A 258 -13.06 10.13 24.42
C SER A 258 -13.69 9.17 23.39
N PRO A 259 -13.71 7.85 23.63
CA PRO A 259 -14.34 6.91 22.70
C PRO A 259 -15.81 7.24 22.41
N GLU A 260 -16.52 7.77 23.41
CA GLU A 260 -17.92 8.20 23.29
C GLU A 260 -18.07 9.43 22.38
N ASP A 261 -17.23 10.46 22.57
CA ASP A 261 -17.25 11.66 21.73
C ASP A 261 -16.82 11.35 20.29
N LEU A 262 -15.86 10.44 20.11
CA LEU A 262 -15.42 9.99 18.79
C LEU A 262 -16.53 9.21 18.08
N LEU A 263 -17.20 8.30 18.78
CA LEU A 263 -18.34 7.55 18.22
C LEU A 263 -19.51 8.48 17.88
N ALA A 264 -19.82 9.45 18.75
CA ALA A 264 -20.82 10.48 18.50
C ALA A 264 -20.48 11.32 17.25
N LEU A 265 -19.22 11.75 17.12
CA LEU A 265 -18.73 12.47 15.95
C LEU A 265 -18.90 11.62 14.68
N LYS A 266 -18.40 10.37 14.67
CA LYS A 266 -18.52 9.45 13.54
C LYS A 266 -19.99 9.22 13.16
N THR A 267 -20.86 9.05 14.15
CA THR A 267 -22.31 8.89 13.93
C THR A 267 -22.88 10.11 13.21
N LEU A 268 -22.58 11.32 13.69
CA LEU A 268 -23.06 12.57 13.06
C LEU A 268 -22.54 12.79 11.64
N LEU A 269 -21.31 12.34 11.35
CA LEU A 269 -20.72 12.44 10.01
C LEU A 269 -21.41 11.53 8.99
N VAL A 270 -21.84 10.35 9.43
CA VAL A 270 -22.58 9.41 8.57
C VAL A 270 -24.06 9.78 8.48
N SER A 271 -24.65 10.25 9.59
CA SER A 271 -26.08 10.56 9.68
C SER A 271 -26.47 11.94 9.15
N TYR A 272 -25.57 12.92 9.02
CA TYR A 272 -25.95 14.17 8.34
C TYR A 272 -26.38 13.91 6.88
N ALA A 273 -25.95 12.77 6.35
CA ALA A 273 -26.29 12.26 5.04
C ALA A 273 -27.58 11.38 5.05
N ASN A 274 -28.01 10.94 6.24
CA ASN A 274 -29.15 10.06 6.52
C ASN A 274 -30.02 10.76 7.60
N GLU A 275 -31.06 11.52 7.22
CA GLU A 275 -31.87 12.53 7.96
C GLU A 275 -32.32 12.26 9.44
N HIS A 276 -31.79 11.26 10.13
CA HIS A 276 -32.25 10.68 11.37
C HIS A 276 -31.43 10.98 12.64
N ALA A 277 -30.24 11.61 12.56
CA ALA A 277 -29.57 12.02 13.80
C ALA A 277 -30.15 13.33 14.34
N LYS A 278 -30.75 13.25 15.52
CA LYS A 278 -31.14 14.42 16.27
C LYS A 278 -29.89 15.09 16.82
N GLU A 279 -29.42 16.14 16.14
CA GLU A 279 -28.30 17.00 16.59
C GLU A 279 -28.43 17.48 18.05
N GLN A 280 -29.65 17.46 18.61
CA GLN A 280 -29.96 17.85 19.98
C GLN A 280 -29.44 16.88 21.07
N GLU A 281 -28.99 15.68 20.71
CA GLU A 281 -28.50 14.67 21.66
C GLU A 281 -26.99 14.77 21.92
N TYR A 282 -26.26 15.56 21.15
CA TYR A 282 -24.80 15.67 21.22
C TYR A 282 -24.34 17.06 21.66
N SER A 283 -23.10 17.15 22.15
CA SER A 283 -22.54 18.44 22.56
C SER A 283 -22.45 19.42 21.38
N GLU A 284 -22.51 20.72 21.69
CA GLU A 284 -22.40 21.78 20.68
C GLU A 284 -21.06 21.71 19.92
N ASN A 285 -19.98 21.33 20.60
CA ASN A 285 -18.65 21.17 20.00
C ASN A 285 -18.65 20.04 18.96
N ILE A 286 -19.20 18.86 19.30
CA ILE A 286 -19.25 17.72 18.36
C ILE A 286 -20.12 18.09 17.16
N SER A 287 -21.30 18.67 17.41
CA SER A 287 -22.23 19.06 16.34
C SER A 287 -21.62 20.10 15.39
N THR A 288 -20.91 21.09 15.94
CA THR A 288 -20.21 22.12 15.15
C THR A 288 -19.09 21.52 14.32
N CYS A 289 -18.29 20.63 14.92
CA CYS A 289 -17.21 19.95 14.25
C CYS A 289 -17.74 19.06 13.11
N ALA A 290 -18.75 18.24 13.36
CA ALA A 290 -19.38 17.37 12.37
C ALA A 290 -19.93 18.17 11.18
N LYS A 291 -20.63 19.28 11.42
CA LYS A 291 -21.16 20.16 10.36
C LYS A 291 -20.06 20.74 9.48
N ALA A 292 -18.95 21.16 10.08
CA ALA A 292 -17.83 21.72 9.35
C ALA A 292 -17.13 20.65 8.49
N ILE A 293 -16.83 19.50 9.08
CA ILE A 293 -16.20 18.37 8.38
C ILE A 293 -17.11 17.88 7.25
N ASN A 294 -18.42 17.74 7.45
CA ASN A 294 -19.34 17.35 6.37
C ASN A 294 -19.32 18.34 5.19
N LYS A 295 -19.32 19.65 5.45
CA LYS A 295 -19.20 20.67 4.40
C LYS A 295 -17.88 20.57 3.63
N MET A 296 -16.80 20.24 4.34
CA MET A 296 -15.48 20.01 3.77
C MET A 296 -15.45 18.75 2.90
N SER A 297 -16.01 17.65 3.39
CA SER A 297 -16.13 16.37 2.70
C SER A 297 -16.92 16.44 1.41
N ILE A 298 -17.98 17.26 1.36
CA ILE A 298 -18.71 17.51 0.11
C ILE A 298 -17.77 18.09 -0.95
N LYS A 299 -16.94 19.07 -0.61
CA LYS A 299 -15.97 19.66 -1.55
C LYS A 299 -14.92 18.62 -2.00
N ILE A 300 -14.45 17.78 -1.08
CA ILE A 300 -13.44 16.76 -1.33
C ILE A 300 -13.99 15.66 -2.26
N SER A 301 -15.16 15.13 -1.95
CA SER A 301 -15.84 14.07 -2.72
C SER A 301 -16.16 14.47 -4.17
N GLN A 302 -16.27 15.77 -4.46
CA GLN A 302 -16.50 16.30 -5.81
C GLN A 302 -15.21 16.33 -6.65
N SER A 303 -14.04 16.17 -6.03
CA SER A 303 -12.78 16.04 -6.74
C SER A 303 -12.75 14.73 -7.52
N PRO A 304 -12.45 14.74 -8.85
CA PRO A 304 -12.40 13.52 -9.66
C PRO A 304 -11.49 12.44 -9.08
N MET A 305 -10.36 12.86 -8.50
CA MET A 305 -9.38 11.98 -7.84
C MET A 305 -9.99 11.26 -6.63
N PHE A 306 -10.67 11.99 -5.74
CA PHE A 306 -11.31 11.40 -4.57
C PHE A 306 -12.49 10.54 -4.95
N LYS A 307 -13.27 10.94 -5.96
CA LYS A 307 -14.39 10.16 -6.46
C LYS A 307 -13.94 8.78 -6.96
N GLN A 308 -12.84 8.71 -7.72
CA GLN A 308 -12.26 7.44 -8.18
C GLN A 308 -11.79 6.57 -7.00
N MET A 309 -11.08 7.16 -6.04
CA MET A 309 -10.63 6.49 -4.82
C MET A 309 -11.81 5.92 -4.02
N ILE A 310 -12.85 6.71 -3.77
CA ILE A 310 -14.06 6.26 -3.08
C ILE A 310 -14.71 5.09 -3.82
N SER A 311 -14.86 5.18 -5.15
CA SER A 311 -15.40 4.08 -5.95
C SER A 311 -14.57 2.79 -5.81
N SER A 312 -13.24 2.88 -5.83
CA SER A 312 -12.37 1.72 -5.62
C SER A 312 -12.52 1.11 -4.22
N VAL A 313 -12.63 1.94 -3.18
CA VAL A 313 -12.85 1.47 -1.79
C VAL A 313 -14.18 0.74 -1.65
N ILE A 314 -15.25 1.29 -2.25
CA ILE A 314 -16.56 0.66 -2.29
C ILE A 314 -16.47 -0.74 -2.94
N GLU A 315 -15.77 -0.89 -4.08
CA GLU A 315 -15.62 -2.18 -4.75
C GLU A 315 -14.85 -3.20 -3.90
N ILE A 316 -13.87 -2.78 -3.10
CA ILE A 316 -13.12 -3.67 -2.19
C ILE A 316 -13.94 -4.08 -0.96
N ALA A 317 -14.81 -3.21 -0.46
CA ALA A 317 -15.62 -3.49 0.71
C ALA A 317 -16.84 -4.40 0.42
N LYS A 318 -17.32 -4.44 -0.83
CA LYS A 318 -18.48 -5.26 -1.26
C LYS A 318 -18.33 -6.77 -1.02
N PRO A 319 -17.23 -7.45 -1.43
CA PRO A 319 -17.07 -8.90 -1.25
C PRO A 319 -17.07 -9.39 0.20
N THR A 320 -16.72 -8.51 1.15
CA THR A 320 -16.63 -8.83 2.58
C THR A 320 -18.02 -9.02 3.22
N VAL A 321 -19.07 -8.45 2.60
CA VAL A 321 -20.48 -8.56 3.04
C VAL A 321 -21.08 -9.91 2.65
N THR A 322 -20.69 -10.47 1.51
CA THR A 322 -21.27 -11.72 1.00
C THR A 322 -20.82 -12.97 1.77
N GLN A 323 -19.69 -12.90 2.49
CA GLN A 323 -19.14 -14.03 3.25
C GLN A 323 -19.60 -14.13 4.71
N THR A 324 -20.21 -13.09 5.28
CA THR A 324 -20.67 -13.08 6.68
C THR A 324 -22.14 -13.49 6.86
N CYS A 325 -22.86 -13.71 5.76
CA CYS A 325 -24.25 -14.22 5.74
C CYS A 325 -24.37 -15.69 5.29
N SER A 326 -23.30 -16.49 5.39
CA SER A 326 -23.31 -17.94 5.14
C SER A 326 -23.13 -18.74 6.42
#